data_AF-A0A9P6FLM8-F1
#
_entry.id   AF-A0A9P6FLM8-F1
#
_cell.length_a   1.000
_cell.length_b   1.000
_cell.length_c   1.000
_cell.angle_alpha   90.00
_cell.angle_beta   90.00
_cell.angle_gamma   90.00
#
_symmetry.space_group_name_H-M   'P 1'
#
loop_
_entity.id
_entity.type
_entity.pdbx_description
1 polymer ?
#
loop_
_entity_poly.entity_id
_entity_poly.type
_entity_poly.pdbx_seq_one_letter_code
_entity_poly.pdbx_strand_id
1 'polypeptide(L)'
;MGPQQQQQQQQPQPLVPLKTAILRIAINAAPEILDDLAFAFSRTLTRLCLSFELTPSQASVSQGSDDSFIWKQSSMGDGQPLEWTHLCVGQHWPSLPRLSHLQVVGHGQEQIWLLPGALSPALETVSVIEKQAIEGLEVTADAEAVWITPAKLSRLKRLTLLGTPAVTFHPDTLSSTSELEELVLGTRYRYMDLIEKMCYETGLGDQVDVYWKHEKLWTRHAGWDWRLPQLVHLELEGIFASTFQFQWLDYCPVLKRLYLMTGQDSPRMIQKRDLERNGTLIISHRALEKFKVSGSISIQDEALVLIREILFPSLIDLDVPQTIKTV
;
A
#
# COMPACT_ATOMS: atom_id res chain seq x y z
N MET A 1 -66.64 12.32 8.89
CA MET A 1 -65.52 12.00 9.80
C MET A 1 -65.07 10.59 9.48
N GLY A 2 -63.99 10.43 8.72
CA GLY A 2 -63.45 9.12 8.35
C GLY A 2 -62.51 8.59 9.45
N PRO A 3 -62.53 7.29 9.77
CA PRO A 3 -61.64 6.74 10.78
C PRO A 3 -60.19 6.81 10.28
N GLN A 4 -59.34 7.53 11.02
CA GLN A 4 -57.88 7.49 10.84
C GLN A 4 -57.39 6.09 11.19
N GLN A 5 -57.06 5.28 10.18
CA GLN A 5 -56.31 4.06 10.37
C GLN A 5 -54.91 4.43 10.87
N GLN A 6 -54.65 4.23 12.16
CA GLN A 6 -53.30 4.21 12.70
C GLN A 6 -52.56 3.04 12.04
N GLN A 7 -51.73 3.33 11.04
CA GLN A 7 -50.75 2.38 10.55
C GLN A 7 -49.82 2.06 11.73
N GLN A 8 -50.00 0.87 12.30
CA GLN A 8 -49.00 0.28 13.19
C GLN A 8 -47.72 0.14 12.39
N GLN A 9 -46.77 1.05 12.62
CA GLN A 9 -45.41 0.91 12.13
C GLN A 9 -44.85 -0.37 12.75
N GLN A 10 -44.81 -1.44 11.96
CA GLN A 10 -44.12 -2.66 12.34
C GLN A 10 -42.67 -2.29 12.61
N GLN A 11 -42.22 -2.49 13.84
CA GLN A 11 -40.81 -2.30 14.16
C GLN A 11 -40.01 -3.24 13.25
N PRO A 12 -39.01 -2.72 12.52
CA PRO A 12 -38.22 -3.54 11.63
C PRO A 12 -37.60 -4.69 12.42
N GLN A 13 -37.79 -5.92 11.93
CA GLN A 13 -37.16 -7.09 12.55
C GLN A 13 -35.64 -6.90 12.53
N PRO A 14 -34.94 -7.20 13.64
CA PRO A 14 -33.49 -7.08 13.69
C PRO A 14 -32.87 -8.03 12.67
N LEU A 15 -31.92 -7.52 11.87
CA LEU A 15 -31.18 -8.33 10.92
C LEU A 15 -30.41 -9.44 11.64
N VAL A 16 -30.33 -10.61 11.00
CA VAL A 16 -29.51 -11.73 11.48
C VAL A 16 -28.04 -11.27 11.51
N PRO A 17 -27.30 -11.49 12.62
CA PRO A 17 -25.89 -11.09 12.72
C PRO A 17 -25.03 -11.64 11.58
N LEU A 18 -24.40 -10.76 10.81
CA LEU A 18 -23.39 -11.12 9.83
C LEU A 18 -21.99 -10.88 10.43
N LYS A 19 -21.19 -11.94 10.54
CA LYS A 19 -19.81 -11.86 11.06
C LYS A 19 -18.75 -11.74 9.98
N THR A 20 -18.99 -12.37 8.83
CA THR A 20 -18.03 -12.44 7.73
C THR A 20 -18.75 -12.09 6.44
N ALA A 21 -18.21 -11.16 5.68
CA ALA A 21 -18.66 -10.83 4.34
C ALA A 21 -17.49 -11.01 3.36
N ILE A 22 -17.74 -11.77 2.30
CA ILE A 22 -16.80 -11.96 1.19
C ILE A 22 -17.56 -11.57 -0.07
N LEU A 23 -17.15 -10.48 -0.70
CA LEU A 23 -17.84 -9.91 -1.84
C LEU A 23 -16.90 -9.86 -3.04
N ARG A 24 -17.45 -10.21 -4.20
CA ARG A 24 -16.86 -9.93 -5.51
C ARG A 24 -17.78 -8.96 -6.20
N ILE A 25 -17.29 -7.75 -6.45
CA ILE A 25 -18.13 -6.65 -6.89
C ILE A 25 -17.61 -6.15 -8.23
N ALA A 26 -18.51 -5.99 -9.20
CA ALA A 26 -18.24 -5.19 -10.37
C ALA A 26 -18.08 -3.73 -9.93
N ILE A 27 -17.04 -3.06 -10.41
CA ILE A 27 -16.61 -1.73 -9.95
C ILE A 27 -17.77 -0.71 -9.90
N ASN A 28 -18.65 -0.74 -10.89
CA ASN A 28 -19.76 0.22 -11.03
C ASN A 28 -20.85 0.09 -9.94
N ALA A 29 -20.88 -1.01 -9.18
CA ALA A 29 -21.84 -1.24 -8.10
C ALA A 29 -21.21 -1.17 -6.70
N ALA A 30 -19.91 -0.84 -6.63
CA ALA A 30 -19.11 -1.02 -5.43
C ALA A 30 -19.49 -0.13 -4.24
N PRO A 31 -19.58 1.22 -4.36
CA PRO A 31 -19.53 2.06 -3.17
C PRO A 31 -20.75 1.89 -2.25
N GLU A 32 -21.95 1.89 -2.82
CA GLU A 32 -23.21 1.84 -2.07
C GLU A 32 -23.38 0.53 -1.30
N ILE A 33 -23.08 -0.61 -1.94
CA ILE A 33 -23.20 -1.93 -1.32
C ILE A 33 -22.24 -2.07 -0.12
N LEU A 34 -21.05 -1.46 -0.21
CA LEU A 34 -20.06 -1.51 0.86
C LEU A 34 -20.50 -0.70 2.07
N ASP A 35 -20.99 0.52 1.83
CA ASP A 35 -21.46 1.41 2.88
C ASP A 35 -22.71 0.81 3.56
N ASP A 36 -23.65 0.25 2.79
CA ASP A 36 -24.84 -0.43 3.32
C ASP A 36 -24.46 -1.65 4.17
N LEU A 37 -23.50 -2.46 3.72
CA LEU A 37 -23.04 -3.63 4.48
C LEU A 37 -22.35 -3.21 5.78
N ALA A 38 -21.45 -2.24 5.72
CA ALA A 38 -20.77 -1.68 6.88
C ALA A 38 -21.78 -1.09 7.87
N PHE A 39 -22.81 -0.38 7.37
CA PHE A 39 -23.86 0.20 8.18
C PHE A 39 -24.73 -0.87 8.85
N ALA A 40 -25.34 -1.75 8.07
CA ALA A 40 -26.28 -2.77 8.51
C ALA A 40 -25.65 -3.74 9.53
N PHE A 41 -24.37 -4.05 9.37
CA PHE A 41 -23.67 -5.05 10.20
C PHE A 41 -22.56 -4.45 11.06
N SER A 42 -22.57 -3.15 11.29
CA SER A 42 -21.54 -2.42 12.06
C SER A 42 -21.18 -3.04 13.41
N ARG A 43 -22.18 -3.63 14.09
CA ARG A 43 -22.05 -4.25 15.41
C ARG A 43 -21.60 -5.71 15.38
N THR A 44 -21.67 -6.38 14.24
CA THR A 44 -21.48 -7.83 14.13
C THR A 44 -20.36 -8.23 13.19
N LEU A 45 -20.03 -7.39 12.22
CA LEU A 45 -19.03 -7.65 11.20
C LEU A 45 -17.64 -7.73 11.86
N THR A 46 -16.97 -8.85 11.64
CA THR A 46 -15.61 -9.14 12.14
C THR A 46 -14.60 -9.27 11.03
N ARG A 47 -15.03 -9.70 9.84
CA ARG A 47 -14.19 -9.90 8.67
C ARG A 47 -14.89 -9.40 7.41
N LEU A 48 -14.20 -8.57 6.65
CA LEU A 48 -14.66 -8.05 5.36
C LEU A 48 -13.58 -8.30 4.31
N CYS A 49 -13.92 -9.06 3.28
CA CYS A 49 -13.04 -9.35 2.14
C CYS A 49 -13.73 -8.88 0.86
N LEU A 50 -13.10 -7.94 0.16
CA LEU A 50 -13.62 -7.31 -1.04
C LEU A 50 -12.68 -7.59 -2.20
N SER A 51 -13.23 -8.01 -3.34
CA SER A 51 -12.50 -8.19 -4.58
C SER A 51 -13.25 -7.46 -5.69
N PHE A 52 -12.60 -6.50 -6.33
CA PHE A 52 -13.16 -5.76 -7.45
C PHE A 52 -12.66 -6.38 -8.74
N GLU A 53 -13.60 -6.82 -9.58
CA GLU A 53 -13.30 -7.44 -10.87
C GLU A 53 -13.75 -6.49 -11.98
N LEU A 54 -12.91 -6.37 -13.02
CA LEU A 54 -13.29 -5.68 -14.25
C LEU A 54 -14.42 -6.46 -14.93
N THR A 55 -15.51 -5.77 -15.26
CA THR A 55 -16.59 -6.39 -16.04
C THR A 55 -16.08 -6.76 -17.45
N PRO A 56 -16.22 -8.03 -17.89
CA PRO A 56 -15.69 -8.50 -19.18
C PRO A 56 -16.20 -7.71 -20.39
N SER A 57 -17.36 -7.07 -20.29
CA SER A 57 -17.98 -6.29 -21.38
C SER A 57 -17.19 -5.04 -21.78
N GLN A 58 -16.22 -4.60 -20.98
CA GLN A 58 -15.32 -3.48 -21.33
C GLN A 58 -13.92 -3.94 -21.75
N ALA A 59 -13.67 -5.24 -21.72
CA ALA A 59 -12.35 -5.82 -21.94
C ALA A 59 -12.32 -6.45 -23.34
N SER A 60 -12.23 -5.62 -24.38
CA SER A 60 -11.91 -6.11 -25.73
C SER A 60 -10.45 -6.58 -25.75
N VAL A 61 -10.23 -7.88 -25.58
CA VAL A 61 -8.88 -8.47 -25.67
C VAL A 61 -8.46 -8.47 -27.14
N SER A 62 -7.63 -7.51 -27.54
CA SER A 62 -6.83 -7.67 -28.76
C SER A 62 -5.61 -8.52 -28.41
N GLN A 63 -5.51 -9.72 -28.98
CA GLN A 63 -4.31 -10.56 -28.85
C GLN A 63 -3.13 -9.84 -29.51
N GLY A 64 -2.21 -9.31 -28.69
CA GLY A 64 -0.91 -8.84 -29.15
C GLY A 64 -0.03 -10.05 -29.51
N SER A 65 0.90 -9.88 -30.46
CA SER A 65 1.79 -10.94 -30.93
C SER A 65 2.92 -11.30 -29.94
N ASP A 66 3.04 -10.59 -28.83
CA ASP A 66 3.93 -10.90 -27.71
C ASP A 66 3.09 -11.35 -26.51
N ASP A 67 3.55 -12.37 -25.77
CA ASP A 67 2.90 -13.00 -24.60
C ASP A 67 2.57 -12.04 -23.42
N SER A 68 2.76 -10.73 -23.61
CA SER A 68 2.19 -9.70 -22.74
C SER A 68 0.72 -9.45 -23.11
N PHE A 69 -0.20 -9.81 -22.20
CA PHE A 69 -1.59 -9.33 -22.25
C PHE A 69 -1.61 -7.82 -21.98
N ILE A 70 -1.42 -7.02 -23.02
CA ILE A 70 -1.72 -5.59 -22.97
C ILE A 70 -3.23 -5.47 -23.16
N TRP A 71 -3.94 -5.16 -22.08
CA TRP A 71 -5.34 -4.76 -22.14
C TRP A 71 -5.42 -3.41 -22.87
N LYS A 72 -5.52 -3.45 -24.20
CA LYS A 72 -5.88 -2.26 -24.99
C LYS A 72 -7.38 -2.09 -24.91
N GLN A 73 -7.82 -1.18 -24.05
CA GLN A 73 -9.22 -0.78 -24.04
C GLN A 73 -9.51 -0.13 -25.39
N SER A 74 -10.53 -0.64 -26.08
CA SER A 74 -11.05 -0.01 -27.28
C SER A 74 -11.52 1.39 -26.88
N SER A 75 -10.89 2.43 -27.42
CA SER A 75 -11.36 3.80 -27.23
C SER A 75 -12.82 3.84 -27.66
N MET A 76 -13.73 4.04 -26.71
CA MET A 76 -15.13 4.27 -27.04
C MET A 76 -15.21 5.58 -27.82
N GLY A 77 -15.23 5.49 -29.14
CA GLY A 77 -15.77 6.45 -30.13
C GLY A 77 -15.25 7.89 -30.17
N ASP A 78 -15.13 8.56 -29.03
CA ASP A 78 -15.28 10.03 -28.96
C ASP A 78 -14.12 10.74 -28.25
N GLY A 79 -13.00 10.04 -27.97
CA GLY A 79 -11.80 10.67 -27.41
C GLY A 79 -11.97 11.27 -26.01
N GLN A 80 -13.05 10.92 -25.29
CA GLN A 80 -13.21 11.30 -23.89
C GLN A 80 -12.16 10.55 -23.05
N PRO A 81 -11.40 11.24 -22.19
CA PRO A 81 -10.49 10.59 -21.27
C PRO A 81 -11.29 9.63 -20.38
N LEU A 82 -10.73 8.45 -20.12
CA LEU A 82 -11.31 7.51 -19.17
C LEU A 82 -11.39 8.21 -17.81
N GLU A 83 -12.60 8.41 -17.30
CA GLU A 83 -12.77 8.88 -15.93
C GLU A 83 -12.28 7.80 -14.98
N TRP A 84 -11.17 8.08 -14.29
CA TRP A 84 -10.65 7.23 -13.24
C TRP A 84 -11.69 7.12 -12.12
N THR A 85 -12.07 5.90 -11.78
CA THR A 85 -12.96 5.67 -10.63
C THR A 85 -12.12 5.44 -9.39
N HIS A 86 -12.31 6.31 -8.40
CA HIS A 86 -11.71 6.17 -7.08
C HIS A 86 -12.64 5.31 -6.22
N LEU A 87 -12.12 4.22 -5.66
CA LEU A 87 -12.80 3.42 -4.66
C LEU A 87 -12.43 3.90 -3.26
N CYS A 88 -13.32 4.68 -2.65
CA CYS A 88 -13.15 5.19 -1.29
C CYS A 88 -13.67 4.19 -0.24
N VAL A 89 -12.78 3.34 0.28
CA VAL A 89 -13.13 2.37 1.33
C VAL A 89 -13.17 3.07 2.67
N GLY A 90 -14.34 3.07 3.33
CA GLY A 90 -14.50 3.67 4.66
C GLY A 90 -15.01 5.10 4.69
N GLN A 91 -15.48 5.65 3.56
CA GLN A 91 -15.94 7.04 3.48
C GLN A 91 -17.15 7.31 4.40
N HIS A 92 -18.13 6.40 4.39
CA HIS A 92 -19.37 6.54 5.16
C HIS A 92 -19.57 5.42 6.17
N TRP A 93 -18.50 4.67 6.47
CA TRP A 93 -18.62 3.56 7.40
C TRP A 93 -18.88 4.09 8.82
N PRO A 94 -19.87 3.55 9.54
CA PRO A 94 -19.96 3.81 10.97
C PRO A 94 -18.76 3.17 11.67
N SER A 95 -18.63 3.41 12.98
CA SER A 95 -17.67 2.65 13.78
C SER A 95 -17.94 1.15 13.65
N LEU A 96 -16.91 0.39 13.25
CA LEU A 96 -16.94 -1.06 13.12
C LEU A 96 -16.12 -1.70 14.27
N PRO A 97 -16.56 -1.64 15.54
CA PRO A 97 -15.75 -1.98 16.72
C PRO A 97 -15.34 -3.45 16.81
N ARG A 98 -15.89 -4.31 15.94
CA ARG A 98 -15.56 -5.74 15.87
C ARG A 98 -14.78 -6.14 14.64
N LEU A 99 -14.60 -5.23 13.67
CA LEU A 99 -13.87 -5.52 12.44
C LEU A 99 -12.39 -5.73 12.77
N SER A 100 -11.96 -6.99 12.70
CA SER A 100 -10.59 -7.42 12.99
C SER A 100 -9.81 -7.74 11.71
N HIS A 101 -10.51 -7.99 10.60
CA HIS A 101 -9.89 -8.38 9.34
C HIS A 101 -10.51 -7.60 8.18
N LEU A 102 -9.71 -6.78 7.52
CA LEU A 102 -10.07 -6.06 6.31
C LEU A 102 -9.16 -6.49 5.16
N GLN A 103 -9.76 -6.98 4.09
CA GLN A 103 -9.06 -7.28 2.85
C GLN A 103 -9.79 -6.63 1.68
N VAL A 104 -9.05 -5.94 0.83
CA VAL A 104 -9.56 -5.24 -0.34
C VAL A 104 -8.58 -5.48 -1.48
N VAL A 105 -9.05 -6.04 -2.59
CA VAL A 105 -8.22 -6.35 -3.74
C VAL A 105 -8.82 -5.72 -4.99
N GLY A 106 -8.12 -4.76 -5.58
CA GLY A 106 -8.44 -4.18 -6.88
C GLY A 106 -7.74 -4.94 -7.98
N HIS A 107 -8.50 -5.39 -8.99
CA HIS A 107 -7.93 -6.06 -10.16
C HIS A 107 -7.84 -5.16 -11.40
N GLY A 108 -8.42 -3.96 -11.36
CA GLY A 108 -8.47 -3.07 -12.51
C GLY A 108 -7.65 -1.79 -12.34
N GLN A 109 -8.13 -0.75 -13.00
CA GLN A 109 -7.52 0.58 -13.09
C GLN A 109 -7.99 1.49 -11.95
N GLU A 110 -8.62 0.92 -10.92
CA GLU A 110 -9.16 1.69 -9.81
C GLU A 110 -8.04 2.08 -8.84
N GLN A 111 -8.09 3.32 -8.40
CA GLN A 111 -7.37 3.72 -7.20
C GLN A 111 -8.23 3.39 -5.97
N ILE A 112 -7.67 2.64 -5.04
CA ILE A 112 -8.26 2.32 -3.76
C ILE A 112 -7.73 3.31 -2.73
N TRP A 113 -8.66 4.10 -2.20
CA TRP A 113 -8.41 5.05 -1.13
C TRP A 113 -8.91 4.44 0.17
N LEU A 114 -8.00 4.15 1.08
CA LEU A 114 -8.33 3.60 2.38
C LEU A 114 -8.59 4.74 3.37
N LEU A 115 -9.84 5.11 3.62
CA LEU A 115 -10.17 6.27 4.45
C LEU A 115 -10.18 5.93 5.96
N PRO A 116 -10.08 6.93 6.86
CA PRO A 116 -10.00 6.69 8.31
C PRO A 116 -11.15 5.83 8.87
N GLY A 117 -12.36 5.94 8.31
CA GLY A 117 -13.52 5.16 8.75
C GLY A 117 -13.36 3.65 8.55
N ALA A 118 -12.50 3.21 7.64
CA ALA A 118 -12.17 1.79 7.45
C ALA A 118 -11.19 1.26 8.50
N LEU A 119 -10.43 2.15 9.18
CA LEU A 119 -9.35 1.80 10.10
C LEU A 119 -9.86 1.65 11.55
N SER A 120 -10.66 0.61 11.78
CA SER A 120 -11.16 0.29 13.12
C SER A 120 -10.05 -0.05 14.11
N PRO A 121 -10.11 0.41 15.38
CA PRO A 121 -9.13 0.05 16.43
C PRO A 121 -9.05 -1.45 16.75
N ALA A 122 -10.06 -2.23 16.33
CA ALA A 122 -10.08 -3.68 16.52
C ALA A 122 -9.34 -4.46 15.42
N LEU A 123 -8.84 -3.80 14.38
CA LEU A 123 -8.15 -4.44 13.27
C LEU A 123 -6.87 -5.14 13.73
N GLU A 124 -6.76 -6.41 13.34
CA GLU A 124 -5.57 -7.26 13.50
C GLU A 124 -4.89 -7.52 12.16
N THR A 125 -5.64 -7.46 11.05
CA THR A 125 -5.11 -7.65 9.70
C THR A 125 -5.76 -6.68 8.73
N VAL A 126 -4.93 -5.95 7.99
CA VAL A 126 -5.33 -5.07 6.89
C VAL A 126 -4.52 -5.45 5.65
N SER A 127 -5.20 -5.73 4.56
CA SER A 127 -4.59 -6.03 3.27
C SER A 127 -5.34 -5.30 2.16
N VAL A 128 -4.75 -4.25 1.62
CA VAL A 128 -5.32 -3.45 0.53
C VAL A 128 -4.35 -3.49 -0.63
N ILE A 129 -4.73 -4.21 -1.68
CA ILE A 129 -3.84 -4.57 -2.79
C ILE A 129 -4.45 -4.10 -4.10
N GLU A 130 -3.76 -3.19 -4.78
CA GLU A 130 -3.98 -2.91 -6.18
C GLU A 130 -3.06 -3.78 -7.03
N LYS A 131 -3.65 -4.68 -7.82
CA LYS A 131 -2.87 -5.67 -8.58
C LYS A 131 -2.24 -5.08 -9.82
N GLN A 132 -2.91 -4.16 -10.50
CA GLN A 132 -2.39 -3.54 -11.72
C GLN A 132 -1.67 -2.24 -11.38
N ALA A 133 -0.48 -2.08 -11.94
CA ALA A 133 0.14 -0.78 -12.02
C ALA A 133 -0.70 0.04 -13.00
N ILE A 134 -1.26 1.14 -12.52
CA ILE A 134 -1.90 2.09 -13.41
C ILE A 134 -0.78 2.88 -14.10
N GLU A 135 -0.52 2.56 -15.37
CA GLU A 135 0.38 3.35 -16.20
C GLU A 135 -0.24 4.74 -16.42
N GLY A 136 0.56 5.79 -16.22
CA GLY A 136 0.13 7.17 -16.46
C GLY A 136 -0.81 7.74 -15.41
N LEU A 137 -0.90 7.12 -14.22
CA LEU A 137 -1.65 7.65 -13.10
C LEU A 137 -1.18 9.07 -12.78
N GLU A 138 -2.06 10.05 -12.82
CA GLU A 138 -1.79 11.33 -12.16
C GLU A 138 -2.28 11.18 -10.73
N VAL A 139 -1.35 11.18 -9.76
CA VAL A 139 -1.73 11.51 -8.38
C VAL A 139 -2.06 12.99 -8.44
N THR A 140 -3.33 13.31 -8.63
CA THR A 140 -3.77 14.70 -8.71
C THR A 140 -3.32 15.42 -7.44
N ALA A 141 -2.91 16.68 -7.55
CA ALA A 141 -2.48 17.47 -6.39
C ALA A 141 -3.57 17.54 -5.29
N ASP A 142 -4.83 17.31 -5.64
CA ASP A 142 -5.96 17.18 -4.72
C ASP A 142 -5.86 15.96 -3.79
N ALA A 143 -5.04 14.97 -4.13
CA ALA A 143 -4.65 13.90 -3.22
C ALA A 143 -3.98 14.42 -1.94
N GLU A 144 -3.35 15.59 -1.99
CA GLU A 144 -2.80 16.24 -0.80
C GLU A 144 -3.88 16.71 0.19
N ALA A 145 -5.16 16.77 -0.20
CA ALA A 145 -6.24 17.17 0.69
C ALA A 145 -6.85 15.98 1.47
N VAL A 146 -6.59 14.74 1.04
CA VAL A 146 -7.21 13.53 1.60
C VAL A 146 -6.16 12.65 2.27
N TRP A 147 -5.25 13.27 3.03
CA TRP A 147 -4.44 12.48 3.97
C TRP A 147 -5.33 11.97 5.08
N ILE A 148 -5.24 10.66 5.29
CA ILE A 148 -5.91 9.95 6.37
C ILE A 148 -5.35 10.50 7.69
N THR A 149 -6.21 10.91 8.61
CA THR A 149 -5.76 11.21 9.98
C THR A 149 -5.11 9.96 10.60
N PRO A 150 -4.00 10.07 11.36
CA PRO A 150 -3.38 8.91 12.00
C PRO A 150 -4.41 8.04 12.73
N ALA A 151 -4.45 6.75 12.39
CA ALA A 151 -5.33 5.81 13.07
C ALA A 151 -4.63 5.21 14.29
N LYS A 152 -5.41 4.80 15.31
CA LYS A 152 -4.90 4.07 16.47
C LYS A 152 -5.18 2.59 16.30
N LEU A 153 -4.18 1.84 15.87
CA LEU A 153 -4.32 0.44 15.48
C LEU A 153 -3.46 -0.48 16.36
N SER A 154 -3.66 -0.41 17.69
CA SER A 154 -2.79 -1.09 18.67
C SER A 154 -2.78 -2.61 18.60
N ARG A 155 -3.79 -3.21 17.97
CA ARG A 155 -3.93 -4.67 17.77
C ARG A 155 -3.48 -5.15 16.40
N LEU A 156 -3.04 -4.24 15.53
CA LEU A 156 -2.68 -4.58 14.16
C LEU A 156 -1.42 -5.43 14.15
N LYS A 157 -1.53 -6.63 13.59
CA LYS A 157 -0.43 -7.60 13.48
C LYS A 157 0.12 -7.69 12.07
N ARG A 158 -0.74 -7.52 11.06
CA ARG A 158 -0.35 -7.62 9.66
C ARG A 158 -0.91 -6.45 8.87
N LEU A 159 -0.03 -5.74 8.16
CA LEU A 159 -0.38 -4.64 7.27
C LEU A 159 0.24 -4.87 5.90
N THR A 160 -0.59 -5.01 4.88
CA THR A 160 -0.18 -5.09 3.48
C THR A 160 -0.86 -3.97 2.70
N LEU A 161 -0.09 -3.05 2.17
CA LEU A 161 -0.58 -1.96 1.33
C LEU A 161 0.23 -1.93 0.04
N LEU A 162 -0.43 -2.16 -1.09
CA LEU A 162 0.20 -2.13 -2.41
C LEU A 162 -0.58 -1.19 -3.33
N GLY A 163 0.13 -0.26 -3.97
CA GLY A 163 -0.44 0.77 -4.85
C GLY A 163 -0.78 2.08 -4.11
N THR A 164 -1.86 2.74 -4.52
CA THR A 164 -2.38 3.98 -3.89
C THR A 164 -2.54 3.90 -2.37
N PRO A 165 -3.03 2.78 -1.78
CA PRO A 165 -3.16 2.66 -0.33
C PRO A 165 -1.83 2.79 0.41
N ALA A 166 -0.72 2.37 -0.18
CA ALA A 166 0.60 2.47 0.47
C ALA A 166 1.06 3.92 0.55
N VAL A 167 0.82 4.69 -0.51
CA VAL A 167 1.24 6.09 -0.64
C VAL A 167 0.38 7.01 0.23
N THR A 168 -0.92 6.75 0.29
CA THR A 168 -1.89 7.58 1.03
C THR A 168 -1.96 7.23 2.52
N PHE A 169 -1.33 6.12 2.95
CA PHE A 169 -1.31 5.71 4.35
C PHE A 169 -0.53 6.68 5.23
N HIS A 170 -1.14 7.08 6.34
CA HIS A 170 -0.50 8.03 7.25
C HIS A 170 0.57 7.34 8.12
N PRO A 171 1.84 7.78 8.06
CA PRO A 171 2.95 7.15 8.79
C PRO A 171 2.75 7.02 10.29
N ASP A 172 2.28 8.09 10.94
CA ASP A 172 2.11 8.13 12.40
C ASP A 172 1.18 7.04 12.93
N THR A 173 0.35 6.42 12.07
CA THR A 173 -0.44 5.24 12.43
C THR A 173 0.47 4.13 12.98
N LEU A 174 1.68 3.96 12.43
CA LEU A 174 2.64 2.93 12.88
C LEU A 174 3.13 3.14 14.32
N SER A 175 3.20 4.38 14.79
CA SER A 175 3.59 4.66 16.18
C SER A 175 2.62 4.04 17.21
N SER A 176 1.39 3.75 16.77
CA SER A 176 0.37 3.10 17.59
C SER A 176 0.30 1.58 17.40
N THR A 177 0.98 1.00 16.41
CA THR A 177 0.88 -0.43 16.04
C THR A 177 1.96 -1.27 16.71
N SER A 178 1.99 -1.31 18.04
CA SER A 178 3.03 -2.00 18.80
C SER A 178 3.05 -3.52 18.63
N GLU A 179 1.95 -4.11 18.17
CA GLU A 179 1.81 -5.56 17.89
C GLU A 179 2.11 -5.93 16.43
N LEU A 180 2.60 -4.99 15.60
CA LEU A 180 2.83 -5.25 14.18
C LEU A 180 3.96 -6.25 13.97
N GLU A 181 3.62 -7.42 13.43
CA GLU A 181 4.52 -8.54 13.13
C GLU A 181 4.95 -8.55 11.65
N GLU A 182 4.07 -8.09 10.76
CA GLU A 182 4.26 -8.13 9.30
C GLU A 182 3.89 -6.79 8.67
N LEU A 183 4.83 -6.20 7.94
CA LEU A 183 4.63 -4.97 7.18
C LEU A 183 5.07 -5.18 5.72
N VAL A 184 4.12 -5.02 4.81
CA VAL A 184 4.35 -5.06 3.37
C VAL A 184 3.86 -3.75 2.77
N LEU A 185 4.78 -2.97 2.19
CA LEU A 185 4.48 -1.70 1.54
C LEU A 185 5.06 -1.69 0.14
N GLY A 186 4.27 -1.29 -0.83
CA GLY A 186 4.75 -1.29 -2.21
C GLY A 186 4.04 -0.30 -3.09
N THR A 187 4.83 0.33 -3.96
CA THR A 187 4.30 1.04 -5.12
C THR A 187 4.63 0.23 -6.36
N ARG A 188 3.61 -0.18 -7.12
CA ARG A 188 3.81 -0.83 -8.42
C ARG A 188 3.97 0.17 -9.56
N TYR A 189 3.88 1.46 -9.28
CA TYR A 189 4.02 2.51 -10.29
C TYR A 189 5.48 2.76 -10.64
N ARG A 190 5.71 3.10 -11.92
CA ARG A 190 6.90 3.85 -12.35
C ARG A 190 6.76 5.27 -11.83
N TYR A 191 7.06 5.46 -10.55
CA TYR A 191 6.78 6.74 -9.88
C TYR A 191 7.54 7.91 -10.52
N MET A 192 8.69 7.65 -11.16
CA MET A 192 9.43 8.68 -11.91
C MET A 192 8.61 9.25 -13.07
N ASP A 193 7.88 8.41 -13.82
CA ASP A 193 6.99 8.89 -14.89
C ASP A 193 5.91 9.82 -14.33
N LEU A 194 5.46 9.56 -13.11
CA LEU A 194 4.42 10.33 -12.42
C LEU A 194 4.93 11.73 -12.02
N ILE A 195 6.14 11.81 -11.48
CA ILE A 195 6.79 13.10 -11.16
C ILE A 195 7.13 13.86 -12.44
N GLU A 196 7.77 13.21 -13.41
CA GLU A 196 8.18 13.84 -14.67
C GLU A 196 6.97 14.38 -15.44
N LYS A 197 5.88 13.62 -15.51
CA LYS A 197 4.62 14.03 -16.15
C LYS A 197 3.98 15.21 -15.42
N MET A 198 3.87 15.17 -14.08
CA MET A 198 3.36 16.31 -13.31
C MET A 198 4.20 17.58 -13.50
N CYS A 199 5.54 17.46 -13.55
CA CYS A 199 6.44 18.59 -13.81
C CYS A 199 6.26 19.16 -15.23
N TYR A 200 6.01 18.30 -16.22
CA TYR A 200 5.80 18.71 -17.61
C TYR A 200 4.44 19.39 -17.82
N GLU A 201 3.36 18.81 -17.32
CA GLU A 201 1.97 19.26 -17.56
C GLU A 201 1.62 20.55 -16.81
N THR A 202 2.26 20.80 -15.67
CA THR A 202 2.08 22.05 -14.92
C THR A 202 2.85 23.24 -15.52
N GLY A 203 3.61 23.03 -16.62
CA GLY A 203 4.40 24.08 -17.27
C GLY A 203 5.56 24.59 -16.42
N LEU A 204 5.94 23.84 -15.39
CA LEU A 204 6.95 24.21 -14.39
C LEU A 204 8.37 23.72 -14.76
N GLY A 205 8.62 23.40 -16.03
CA GLY A 205 9.82 22.74 -16.54
C GLY A 205 11.17 23.40 -16.22
N ASP A 206 11.20 24.68 -15.81
CA ASP A 206 12.41 25.39 -15.40
C ASP A 206 12.49 25.70 -13.89
N GLN A 207 11.48 25.35 -13.10
CA GLN A 207 11.46 25.57 -11.65
C GLN A 207 11.71 24.26 -10.89
N VAL A 208 13.00 23.94 -10.72
CA VAL A 208 13.53 22.88 -9.85
C VAL A 208 13.00 22.99 -8.40
N ASP A 209 12.46 24.14 -7.99
CA ASP A 209 11.86 24.36 -6.67
C ASP A 209 10.53 23.63 -6.41
N VAL A 210 9.81 23.18 -7.43
CA VAL A 210 8.58 22.38 -7.22
C VAL A 210 8.89 20.91 -6.95
N TYR A 211 10.03 20.41 -7.46
CA TYR A 211 10.61 19.12 -7.05
C TYR A 211 10.79 19.07 -5.52
N TRP A 212 11.23 20.18 -4.92
CA TRP A 212 11.38 20.32 -3.46
C TRP A 212 10.05 20.49 -2.69
N LYS A 213 8.95 20.90 -3.34
CA LYS A 213 7.62 20.89 -2.70
C LYS A 213 7.06 19.47 -2.58
N HIS A 214 7.26 18.62 -3.58
CA HIS A 214 6.94 17.18 -3.46
C HIS A 214 7.95 16.42 -2.60
N GLU A 215 9.18 16.94 -2.43
CA GLU A 215 10.08 16.52 -1.35
C GLU A 215 9.44 16.64 0.05
N LYS A 216 8.40 17.46 0.26
CA LYS A 216 7.65 17.43 1.53
C LYS A 216 6.82 16.16 1.73
N LEU A 217 6.35 15.54 0.65
CA LEU A 217 5.71 14.23 0.75
C LEU A 217 6.77 13.17 1.10
N TRP A 218 7.93 13.25 0.45
CA TRP A 218 9.06 12.34 0.67
C TRP A 218 9.73 12.45 2.05
N THR A 219 10.01 13.66 2.50
CA THR A 219 10.59 13.93 3.82
C THR A 219 9.65 13.55 4.95
N ARG A 220 8.32 13.54 4.71
CA ARG A 220 7.37 12.94 5.64
C ARG A 220 7.47 11.42 5.66
N HIS A 221 7.74 10.77 4.52
CA HIS A 221 8.03 9.33 4.52
C HIS A 221 9.37 8.98 5.19
N ALA A 222 10.37 9.86 5.11
CA ALA A 222 11.58 9.76 5.93
C ALA A 222 11.30 9.89 7.45
N GLY A 223 10.13 10.41 7.83
CA GLY A 223 9.65 10.54 9.20
C GLY A 223 8.80 9.38 9.71
N TRP A 224 8.71 8.24 9.00
CA TRP A 224 8.01 7.05 9.52
C TRP A 224 8.64 6.65 10.85
N ASP A 225 7.79 6.44 11.88
CA ASP A 225 8.25 5.91 13.16
C ASP A 225 8.42 4.39 13.04
N TRP A 226 9.65 3.96 12.73
CA TRP A 226 10.02 2.55 12.59
C TRP A 226 10.19 1.81 13.92
N ARG A 227 9.67 2.35 15.03
CA ARG A 227 9.61 1.68 16.34
C ARG A 227 8.59 0.54 16.34
N LEU A 228 8.97 -0.54 15.66
CA LEU A 228 8.17 -1.74 15.47
C LEU A 228 8.85 -2.93 16.16
N PRO A 229 8.80 -2.99 17.51
CA PRO A 229 9.58 -3.94 18.30
C PRO A 229 9.19 -5.41 18.09
N GLN A 230 8.02 -5.67 17.52
CA GLN A 230 7.51 -7.01 17.21
C GLN A 230 7.63 -7.37 15.72
N LEU A 231 8.21 -6.49 14.89
CA LEU A 231 8.25 -6.70 13.44
C LEU A 231 9.17 -7.89 13.10
N VAL A 232 8.59 -8.95 12.56
CA VAL A 232 9.29 -10.18 12.16
C VAL A 232 9.58 -10.18 10.66
N HIS A 233 8.68 -9.58 9.87
CA HIS A 233 8.78 -9.57 8.41
C HIS A 233 8.52 -8.17 7.86
N LEU A 234 9.48 -7.68 7.08
CA LEU A 234 9.41 -6.40 6.38
C LEU A 234 9.66 -6.63 4.89
N GLU A 235 8.68 -6.25 4.08
CA GLU A 235 8.76 -6.29 2.62
C GLU A 235 8.44 -4.91 2.07
N LEU A 236 9.40 -4.32 1.37
CA LEU A 236 9.28 -3.02 0.75
C LEU A 236 9.47 -3.15 -0.75
N GLU A 237 8.58 -2.54 -1.52
CA GLU A 237 8.64 -2.47 -2.98
C GLU A 237 8.71 -1.01 -3.47
N GLY A 238 9.30 -0.83 -4.65
CA GLY A 238 9.33 0.44 -5.37
C GLY A 238 10.02 1.53 -4.57
N ILE A 239 9.30 2.61 -4.31
CA ILE A 239 9.89 3.77 -3.65
C ILE A 239 10.16 3.57 -2.15
N PHE A 240 9.38 2.72 -1.48
CA PHE A 240 9.64 2.38 -0.08
C PHE A 240 10.96 1.62 0.05
N ALA A 241 11.25 0.72 -0.90
CA ALA A 241 12.51 -0.01 -0.97
C ALA A 241 13.69 0.92 -1.32
N SER A 242 13.51 1.87 -2.25
CA SER A 242 14.58 2.77 -2.66
C SER A 242 14.98 3.76 -1.55
N THR A 243 14.02 4.18 -0.71
CA THR A 243 14.21 5.16 0.36
C THR A 243 14.50 4.56 1.73
N PHE A 244 14.35 3.23 1.88
CA PHE A 244 14.54 2.54 3.17
C PHE A 244 15.92 2.84 3.79
N GLN A 245 15.99 3.18 5.07
CA GLN A 245 17.29 3.39 5.74
C GLN A 245 17.57 2.25 6.70
N PHE A 246 18.74 1.60 6.60
CA PHE A 246 19.08 0.45 7.45
C PHE A 246 19.20 0.82 8.94
N GLN A 247 19.38 2.11 9.26
CA GLN A 247 19.31 2.57 10.66
C GLN A 247 17.96 2.33 11.33
N TRP A 248 16.90 2.11 10.56
CA TRP A 248 15.59 1.78 11.11
C TRP A 248 15.54 0.37 11.70
N LEU A 249 16.49 -0.51 11.34
CA LEU A 249 16.60 -1.85 11.91
C LEU A 249 16.94 -1.85 13.40
N ASP A 250 17.54 -0.78 13.92
CA ASP A 250 17.80 -0.61 15.36
C ASP A 250 16.52 -0.67 16.21
N TYR A 251 15.38 -0.34 15.58
CA TYR A 251 14.08 -0.30 16.23
C TYR A 251 13.22 -1.54 15.97
N CYS A 252 13.73 -2.52 15.23
CA CYS A 252 13.01 -3.74 14.84
C CYS A 252 13.75 -5.01 15.32
N PRO A 253 14.13 -5.15 16.60
CA PRO A 253 15.12 -6.13 17.08
C PRO A 253 14.81 -7.61 16.83
N VAL A 254 13.57 -7.96 16.47
CA VAL A 254 13.12 -9.33 16.17
C VAL A 254 12.94 -9.59 14.68
N LEU A 255 13.37 -8.66 13.81
CA LEU A 255 13.22 -8.79 12.36
C LEU A 255 13.99 -10.00 11.82
N LYS A 256 13.27 -10.93 11.22
CA LYS A 256 13.82 -12.15 10.63
C LYS A 256 13.95 -12.09 9.13
N ARG A 257 13.07 -11.33 8.46
CA ARG A 257 12.98 -11.30 7.00
C ARG A 257 12.92 -9.86 6.54
N LEU A 258 13.88 -9.46 5.71
CA LEU A 258 13.94 -8.15 5.07
C LEU A 258 14.02 -8.33 3.56
N TYR A 259 12.97 -7.91 2.85
CA TYR A 259 12.89 -7.97 1.40
C TYR A 259 12.79 -6.55 0.84
N LEU A 260 13.74 -6.19 -0.03
CA LEU A 260 13.80 -4.89 -0.68
C LEU A 260 13.74 -5.10 -2.19
N MET A 261 12.71 -4.57 -2.83
CA MET A 261 12.49 -4.76 -4.27
C MET A 261 12.30 -3.40 -4.95
N THR A 262 13.16 -3.03 -5.90
CA THR A 262 12.93 -1.80 -6.68
C THR A 262 12.52 -2.10 -8.11
N GLY A 263 11.79 -1.17 -8.73
CA GLY A 263 11.56 -1.20 -10.18
C GLY A 263 12.83 -0.83 -10.95
N GLN A 264 12.79 -0.99 -12.28
CA GLN A 264 13.92 -0.61 -13.14
C GLN A 264 14.27 0.88 -12.99
N ASP A 265 13.25 1.71 -12.82
CA ASP A 265 13.31 3.17 -12.83
C ASP A 265 13.66 3.80 -11.47
N SER A 266 13.91 2.97 -10.46
CA SER A 266 14.31 3.43 -9.12
C SER A 266 15.59 2.71 -8.68
N PRO A 267 16.71 2.95 -9.38
CA PRO A 267 17.97 2.34 -9.02
C PRO A 267 18.38 2.81 -7.63
N ARG A 268 18.80 1.87 -6.80
CA ARG A 268 19.35 2.15 -5.49
C ARG A 268 20.74 1.53 -5.40
N MET A 269 21.71 2.30 -4.92
CA MET A 269 23.02 1.74 -4.58
C MET A 269 23.14 1.67 -3.06
N ILE A 270 23.21 0.44 -2.53
CA ILE A 270 23.51 0.21 -1.11
C ILE A 270 25.01 0.37 -0.93
N GLN A 271 25.40 1.37 -0.18
CA GLN A 271 26.79 1.73 0.10
C GLN A 271 27.18 1.34 1.51
N LYS A 272 28.50 1.28 1.77
CA LYS A 272 29.04 0.99 3.10
C LYS A 272 28.46 1.90 4.18
N ARG A 273 28.31 3.19 3.87
CA ARG A 273 27.73 4.21 4.78
C ARG A 273 26.26 3.97 5.14
N ASP A 274 25.53 3.17 4.36
CA ASP A 274 24.15 2.84 4.69
C ASP A 274 24.09 1.82 5.82
N LEU A 275 25.15 1.01 5.97
CA LEU A 275 25.26 -0.07 6.95
C LEU A 275 26.05 0.36 8.20
N GLU A 276 26.73 1.50 8.14
CA GLU A 276 27.58 2.05 9.20
C GLU A 276 27.12 3.43 9.66
N ARG A 277 27.15 3.66 10.97
CA ARG A 277 26.95 4.97 11.59
C ARG A 277 28.15 5.30 12.43
N ASN A 278 28.86 6.37 12.08
CA ASN A 278 30.10 6.79 12.75
C ASN A 278 31.15 5.67 12.84
N GLY A 279 31.29 4.87 11.76
CA GLY A 279 32.19 3.72 11.71
C GLY A 279 31.78 2.53 12.57
N THR A 280 30.63 2.60 13.24
CA THR A 280 30.02 1.47 13.93
C THR A 280 28.96 0.85 13.04
N LEU A 281 28.98 -0.46 12.90
CA LEU A 281 27.96 -1.17 12.14
C LEU A 281 26.60 -1.00 12.81
N ILE A 282 25.66 -0.46 12.05
CA ILE A 282 24.29 -0.26 12.51
C ILE A 282 23.60 -1.61 12.67
N ILE A 283 23.93 -2.54 11.77
CA ILE A 283 23.22 -3.80 11.66
C ILE A 283 23.88 -4.87 12.52
N SER A 284 23.82 -4.75 13.85
CA SER A 284 24.10 -5.89 14.75
C SER A 284 22.89 -6.83 14.88
N HIS A 285 22.07 -6.90 13.83
CA HIS A 285 20.76 -7.53 13.84
C HIS A 285 20.87 -9.06 13.72
N ARG A 286 21.26 -9.71 14.82
CA ARG A 286 21.50 -11.17 14.89
C ARG A 286 20.28 -12.04 14.58
N ALA A 287 19.08 -11.47 14.62
CA ALA A 287 17.86 -12.22 14.34
C ALA A 287 17.51 -12.30 12.84
N LEU A 288 18.23 -11.59 11.96
CA LEU A 288 17.94 -11.61 10.53
C LEU A 288 18.34 -12.97 9.92
N GLU A 289 17.34 -13.68 9.40
CA GLU A 289 17.47 -15.03 8.82
C GLU A 289 17.45 -14.98 7.28
N LYS A 290 16.71 -14.01 6.70
CA LYS A 290 16.55 -13.84 5.26
C LYS A 290 16.71 -12.38 4.86
N PHE A 291 17.56 -12.16 3.86
CA PHE A 291 17.76 -10.85 3.25
C PHE A 291 17.70 -11.03 1.74
N LYS A 292 16.68 -10.41 1.12
CA LYS A 292 16.47 -10.47 -0.31
C LYS A 292 16.47 -9.07 -0.87
N VAL A 293 17.24 -8.90 -1.93
CA VAL A 293 17.31 -7.67 -2.69
C VAL A 293 17.00 -8.01 -4.14
N SER A 294 16.09 -7.31 -4.79
CA SER A 294 15.81 -7.54 -6.22
C SER A 294 15.48 -6.25 -6.96
N GLY A 295 15.53 -6.31 -8.29
CA GLY A 295 15.29 -5.16 -9.15
C GLY A 295 16.56 -4.37 -9.45
N SER A 296 16.45 -3.05 -9.56
CA SER A 296 17.58 -2.14 -9.82
C SER A 296 18.38 -1.77 -8.56
N ILE A 297 18.39 -2.62 -7.54
CA ILE A 297 19.25 -2.41 -6.37
C ILE A 297 20.63 -3.01 -6.65
N SER A 298 21.64 -2.16 -6.61
CA SER A 298 23.06 -2.54 -6.64
C SER A 298 23.63 -2.45 -5.22
N ILE A 299 24.60 -3.31 -4.92
CA ILE A 299 25.32 -3.32 -3.64
C ILE A 299 26.77 -3.06 -3.94
N GLN A 300 27.34 -2.02 -3.33
CA GLN A 300 28.77 -1.72 -3.45
C GLN A 300 29.59 -2.86 -2.82
N ASP A 301 30.76 -3.18 -3.39
CA ASP A 301 31.57 -4.33 -2.96
C ASP A 301 31.89 -4.29 -1.45
N GLU A 302 32.25 -3.13 -0.90
CA GLU A 302 32.51 -2.99 0.53
C GLU A 302 31.25 -3.22 1.38
N ALA A 303 30.08 -2.78 0.89
CA ALA A 303 28.81 -3.01 1.56
C ALA A 303 28.43 -4.50 1.53
N LEU A 304 28.73 -5.19 0.41
CA LEU A 304 28.49 -6.61 0.25
C LEU A 304 29.37 -7.43 1.21
N VAL A 305 30.63 -7.04 1.39
CA VAL A 305 31.52 -7.66 2.38
C VAL A 305 30.94 -7.51 3.78
N LEU A 306 30.47 -6.32 4.16
CA LEU A 306 29.84 -6.11 5.47
C LEU A 306 28.55 -6.92 5.65
N ILE A 307 27.65 -6.89 4.68
CA ILE A 307 26.44 -7.75 4.65
C ILE A 307 26.85 -9.21 4.84
N ARG A 308 27.93 -9.64 4.18
CA ARG A 308 28.46 -11.00 4.29
C ARG A 308 28.98 -11.31 5.69
N GLU A 309 29.91 -10.54 6.19
CA GLU A 309 30.57 -10.83 7.46
C GLU A 309 29.62 -10.72 8.66
N ILE A 310 28.61 -9.85 8.58
CA ILE A 310 27.78 -9.49 9.73
C ILE A 310 26.47 -10.28 9.76
N LEU A 311 25.83 -10.46 8.60
CA LEU A 311 24.54 -11.12 8.54
C LEU A 311 24.67 -12.65 8.37
N PHE A 312 25.78 -13.16 7.82
CA PHE A 312 25.90 -14.59 7.48
C PHE A 312 25.98 -15.60 8.63
N PRO A 313 26.34 -15.27 9.89
CA PRO A 313 26.24 -16.28 10.95
C PRO A 313 24.82 -16.84 11.09
N SER A 314 23.80 -16.05 10.74
CA SER A 314 22.37 -16.39 10.84
C SER A 314 21.63 -16.43 9.49
N LEU A 315 22.20 -15.87 8.42
CA LEU A 315 21.52 -15.81 7.12
C LEU A 315 21.50 -17.18 6.43
N ILE A 316 20.29 -17.71 6.22
CA ILE A 316 20.07 -18.99 5.54
C ILE A 316 20.00 -18.79 4.02
N ASP A 317 19.54 -17.61 3.59
CA ASP A 317 19.20 -17.34 2.20
C ASP A 317 19.58 -15.90 1.84
N LEU A 318 20.59 -15.74 0.97
CA LEU A 318 20.96 -14.46 0.34
C LEU A 318 20.61 -14.54 -1.14
N ASP A 319 19.55 -13.85 -1.53
CA ASP A 319 19.19 -13.66 -2.93
C ASP A 319 19.56 -12.23 -3.34
N VAL A 320 20.73 -12.09 -3.98
CA VAL A 320 21.25 -10.83 -4.53
C VAL A 320 21.47 -11.03 -6.03
N PRO A 321 20.98 -10.13 -6.90
CA PRO A 321 21.12 -10.27 -8.34
C PRO A 321 22.61 -10.31 -8.73
N GLN A 322 23.02 -11.29 -9.54
CA GLN A 322 24.41 -11.46 -9.97
C GLN A 322 24.93 -10.35 -10.90
N THR A 323 24.11 -9.36 -11.25
CA THR A 323 24.51 -8.15 -11.99
C THR A 323 25.33 -7.20 -11.13
N ILE A 324 26.40 -7.71 -10.51
CA ILE A 324 27.47 -6.89 -9.94
C ILE A 324 28.35 -6.49 -11.13
N LYS A 325 28.08 -5.31 -11.70
CA LYS A 325 29.11 -4.62 -12.48
C LYS A 325 30.07 -4.02 -11.45
N THR A 326 31.23 -4.64 -11.27
CA THR A 326 32.38 -3.96 -10.64
C THR A 326 32.67 -2.72 -11.50
N VAL A 327 32.36 -1.54 -10.97
CA VAL A 327 32.65 -0.24 -11.60
C VAL A 327 34.06 0.18 -11.24
#